data_AF-A0A415ZIS5-F1
#
_entry.id   AF-A0A415ZIS5-F1
#
_cell.length_a   1.000
_cell.length_b   1.000
_cell.length_c   1.000
_cell.angle_alpha   90.00
_cell.angle_beta   90.00
_cell.angle_gamma   90.00
#
_symmetry.space_group_name_H-M   'P 1'
#
loop_
_entity.id
_entity.type
_entity.pdbx_description
1 polymer ?
#
loop_
_entity_poly.entity_id
_entity_poly.type
_entity_poly.pdbx_seq_one_letter_code
_entity_poly.pdbx_strand_id
1 'polypeptide(L)' 'MIERLNREIRRRTSVVGIFPNESSYVRLVTTYLMEYAEDWSVSRAYISHESIAATLITAA' A
#
# COMPACT_ATOMS: atom_id res chain seq x y z
N MET A 1 -6.92 -0.59 -2.19
CA MET A 1 -5.65 -0.32 -1.47
C MET A 1 -5.59 1.05 -0.84
N ILE A 2 -5.92 2.11 -1.58
CA ILE A 2 -5.50 3.47 -1.23
C ILE A 2 -5.97 3.93 0.16
N GLU A 3 -7.17 3.48 0.55
CA GLU A 3 -7.72 3.73 1.89
C GLU A 3 -6.87 3.12 3.02
N ARG A 4 -6.33 1.90 2.82
CA ARG A 4 -5.41 1.27 3.79
C ARG A 4 -4.08 2.03 3.88
N LEU A 5 -3.55 2.44 2.73
CA LEU A 5 -2.31 3.22 2.66
C LEU A 5 -2.46 4.56 3.41
N ASN A 6 -3.53 5.30 3.13
CA ASN A 6 -3.81 6.59 3.77
C ASN A 6 -4.00 6.45 5.29
N ARG A 7 -4.65 5.38 5.74
CA ARG A 7 -4.82 5.08 7.17
C ARG A 7 -3.48 4.83 7.86
N GLU A 8 -2.59 4.08 7.24
CA GLU A 8 -1.28 3.78 7.83
C GLU A 8 -0.35 4.99 7.85
N ILE A 9 -0.39 5.84 6.80
CA ILE A 9 0.31 7.14 6.81
C ILE A 9 -0.16 7.99 8.00
N ARG A 10 -1.48 8.11 8.21
CA ARG A 10 -2.04 8.84 9.36
C ARG A 10 -1.61 8.22 10.70
N ARG A 11 -1.61 6.89 10.82
CA ARG A 11 -1.19 6.18 12.03
C ARG A 11 0.28 6.45 12.37
N ARG A 12 1.20 6.24 11.42
CA ARG A 12 2.64 6.43 11.64
C ARG A 12 3.01 7.88 11.93
N THR A 13 2.38 8.83 11.25
CA THR A 13 2.60 10.26 11.48
C THR A 13 2.03 10.71 12.83
N SER A 14 0.92 10.13 13.30
CA SER A 14 0.34 10.45 14.61
C SER A 14 1.23 10.07 15.80
N VAL A 15 2.04 9.02 15.67
CA VAL A 15 2.99 8.58 16.71
C VAL A 15 4.10 9.62 16.96
N VAL A 16 4.51 10.32 15.90
CA VAL A 16 5.55 11.36 16.00
C VAL A 16 4.98 12.65 16.59
N GLY A 17 3.71 12.97 16.31
CA GLY A 17 3.02 14.16 16.81
C GLY A 17 3.47 15.45 16.11
N ILE A 18 4.68 15.92 16.37
CA ILE A 18 5.26 17.15 15.80
C ILE A 18 6.61 16.83 15.13
N PHE A 19 6.76 17.24 13.88
CA PHE A 19 8.01 17.06 13.14
C PHE A 19 8.90 18.30 13.26
N PRO A 20 10.24 18.14 13.34
CA PRO A 20 11.17 19.25 13.46
C PRO A 20 11.30 20.07 12.16
N ASN A 21 10.95 19.49 11.00
CA ASN A 21 10.86 20.14 9.70
C ASN A 21 10.13 19.23 8.69
N GLU A 22 9.81 19.78 7.53
CA GLU A 22 9.14 19.05 6.44
C GLU A 22 9.93 17.85 5.94
N SER A 23 11.26 17.97 5.82
CA SER A 23 12.09 16.86 5.32
C SER A 23 12.02 15.61 6.20
N SER A 24 11.87 15.78 7.52
CA SER A 24 11.68 14.66 8.45
C SER A 24 10.33 13.95 8.23
N TYR A 25 9.26 14.69 7.92
CA TYR A 25 7.97 14.11 7.56
C TYR A 25 8.05 13.34 6.25
N VAL A 26 8.63 13.96 5.22
CA VAL A 26 8.81 13.34 3.90
C VAL A 26 9.60 12.05 4.03
N ARG A 27 10.72 12.05 4.77
CA ARG A 27 11.52 10.84 4.99
C ARG A 27 10.71 9.69 5.59
N LEU A 28 9.92 9.94 6.64
CA LEU A 28 9.09 8.90 7.26
C LEU A 28 8.09 8.30 6.26
N VAL A 29 7.37 9.16 5.54
CA VAL A 29 6.36 8.72 4.58
C VAL A 29 7.00 8.00 3.40
N THR A 30 8.10 8.53 2.86
CA THR A 30 8.84 7.92 1.75
C THR A 30 9.39 6.54 2.11
N THR A 31 10.00 6.38 3.30
CA THR A 31 10.49 5.06 3.75
C THR A 31 9.34 4.05 3.81
N TYR A 32 8.18 4.44 4.35
CA TYR A 32 7.01 3.54 4.37
C TYR A 32 6.47 3.22 2.97
N LEU A 33 6.46 4.19 2.05
CA LEU A 33 6.02 3.94 0.68
C LEU A 33 6.95 2.99 -0.08
N MET A 34 8.26 3.04 0.19
CA MET A 34 9.23 2.08 -0.35
C MET A 34 8.94 0.66 0.16
N GLU A 35 8.80 0.48 1.48
CA GLU A 35 8.39 -0.80 2.09
C GLU A 35 7.08 -1.32 1.47
N TYR A 36 6.07 -0.44 1.37
CA TYR A 36 4.76 -0.80 0.83
C TYR A 36 4.83 -1.21 -0.64
N ALA A 37 5.67 -0.56 -1.46
CA ALA A 37 5.85 -0.89 -2.86
C ALA A 37 6.57 -2.23 -3.04
N GLU A 38 7.58 -2.51 -2.22
CA GLU A 38 8.26 -3.82 -2.20
C GLU A 38 7.29 -4.93 -1.82
N ASP A 39 6.52 -4.77 -0.74
CA ASP A 39 5.50 -5.75 -0.33
C ASP A 39 4.40 -5.90 -1.39
N TRP A 40 4.01 -4.82 -2.04
CA TRP A 40 3.02 -4.84 -3.13
C TRP A 40 3.49 -5.68 -4.32
N SER A 41 4.80 -5.65 -4.62
CA SER A 41 5.37 -6.45 -5.70
C SER A 41 5.36 -7.96 -5.42
N VAL A 42 5.29 -8.36 -4.14
CA VAL A 42 5.37 -9.76 -3.69
C VAL A 42 4.00 -10.32 -3.28
N SER A 43 3.04 -9.47 -2.91
CA SER A 43 1.72 -9.91 -2.47
C SER A 43 0.91 -10.50 -3.64
N ARG A 44 0.52 -11.78 -3.51
CA ARG A 44 -0.29 -12.52 -4.51
C ARG A 44 -1.47 -11.67 -4.98
N ALA A 45 -1.71 -11.69 -6.30
CA ALA A 45 -2.92 -11.15 -6.88
C ALA A 45 -4.13 -11.64 -6.07
N TYR A 46 -4.93 -10.70 -5.55
CA TYR A 46 -6.18 -11.00 -4.84
C TYR A 46 -7.21 -11.71 -5.71
N ILE A 47 -6.92 -11.86 -7.01
CA ILE A 47 -7.71 -12.59 -7.97
C ILE A 47 -7.03 -13.95 -8.18
N SER A 48 -7.73 -15.03 -7.85
CA SER A 48 -7.20 -16.37 -8.13
C SER A 48 -7.14 -16.60 -9.63
N HIS A 49 -6.12 -17.32 -10.07
CA HIS A 49 -5.97 -17.67 -11.48
C HIS A 49 -7.20 -18.45 -11.98
N GLU A 50 -7.79 -19.30 -11.14
CA GLU A 50 -9.03 -19.99 -11.42
C GLU A 50 -10.21 -19.03 -11.64
N SER A 51 -10.30 -17.94 -10.88
CA SER A 51 -11.37 -16.94 -11.01
C SER A 51 -11.28 -16.17 -12.33
N ILE A 52 -10.05 -15.84 -12.76
CA ILE A 52 -9.81 -15.20 -14.08
C ILE A 52 -10.19 -16.17 -15.19
N ALA A 53 -9.73 -17.41 -15.11
CA ALA A 53 -10.02 -18.43 -16.11
C ALA A 53 -11.54 -18.70 -16.24
N ALA A 54 -12.26 -18.80 -15.12
CA ALA A 54 -13.71 -18.99 -15.12
C ALA A 54 -14.46 -17.82 -15.77
N THR A 55 -14.02 -16.58 -15.53
CA THR A 55 -14.64 -15.38 -16.14
C THR A 55 -14.42 -15.35 -17.65
N LEU A 56 -13.24 -15.74 -18.12
CA LEU A 56 -12.91 -15.79 -19.55
C LEU A 56 -13.72 -16.87 -20.30
N ILE A 57 -13.98 -18.02 -19.66
CA ILE A 57 -14.80 -19.10 -20.24
C ILE A 57 -16.28 -18.69 -20.32
N THR A 58 -16.78 -17.91 -19.37
CA THR A 58 -18.19 -17.50 -19.32
C THR A 58 -18.51 -16.35 -20.29
N ALA A 59 -17.50 -15.61 -20.73
CA ALA A 59 -17.64 -14.48 -21.66
C ALA A 59 -17.49 -14.88 -23.16
N ALA A 60 -17.18 -16.14 -23.45
CA ALA A 60 -17.11 -16.73 -24.79
C ALA A 60 -18.39 -17.54 -25.08
#